data_AF-A0A7T2YNY5-F1
#
_entry.id   AF-A0A7T2YNY5-F1
#
_cell.length_a   1.000
_cell.length_b   1.000
_cell.length_c   1.000
_cell.angle_alpha   90.00
_cell.angle_beta   90.00
_cell.angle_gamma   90.00
#
_symmetry.space_group_name_H-M   'P 1'
#
loop_
_entity.id
_entity.type
_entity.pdbx_description
1 polymer ?
#
loop_
_entity_poly.entity_id
_entity_poly.type
_entity_poly.pdbx_seq_one_letter_code
_entity_poly.pdbx_strand_id
1 'polypeptide(L)'
;MQRNRRLLLAAALPAALLMTACASAPAPAARPGAIDNSALQRSDFRAHQATYGLVYRLPADATAILDSQVAPVVHEQLLRLKLVAEANTFNLPHVTVVHIHSADPSTPRKMLAALPALPPVLQDVHLKNFYTTEAAKGAGKPWWLDLGIVKSGPAYDAMMDFNTRATAAMAPLRDGPLPRVTGPVYARMNDSAKAMVQSVGVSGINQVQAGKEVRSHNPHNTLVYSEATFTPEIERAMGETAARLNRILPGGFTTTFENLSIVELGFSGNVTREIYRINLKDQTAYEVSNGRSVQR
;
A
#
# COMPACT_ATOMS: atom_id res chain seq x y z
N MET A 1 50.82 -82.42 -16.10
CA MET A 1 51.58 -81.30 -16.69
C MET A 1 50.62 -80.35 -17.39
N GLN A 2 50.62 -79.09 -16.94
CA GLN A 2 50.27 -77.82 -17.62
C GLN A 2 49.15 -77.70 -18.68
N ARG A 3 48.39 -76.61 -18.46
CA ARG A 3 47.85 -75.61 -19.42
C ARG A 3 46.57 -76.01 -20.19
N ASN A 4 45.61 -75.13 -20.52
CA ASN A 4 45.21 -73.77 -20.14
C ASN A 4 43.95 -73.44 -20.99
N ARG A 5 43.15 -72.46 -20.54
CA ARG A 5 42.23 -71.57 -21.32
C ARG A 5 40.76 -71.97 -21.58
N ARG A 6 39.92 -71.27 -20.80
CA ARG A 6 38.78 -70.37 -21.15
C ARG A 6 37.83 -70.77 -22.29
N LEU A 7 36.53 -70.78 -21.98
CA LEU A 7 35.50 -70.09 -22.78
C LEU A 7 34.23 -69.80 -21.96
N LEU A 8 33.62 -68.67 -22.30
CA LEU A 8 32.51 -68.00 -21.63
C LEU A 8 31.19 -68.79 -21.73
N LEU A 9 30.37 -68.76 -20.67
CA LEU A 9 28.93 -68.91 -20.78
C LEU A 9 28.23 -67.65 -20.26
N ALA A 10 27.57 -66.95 -21.17
CA ALA A 10 26.53 -65.98 -20.87
C ALA A 10 25.19 -66.74 -20.79
N ALA A 11 24.41 -66.52 -19.72
CA ALA A 11 23.00 -66.87 -19.68
C ALA A 11 22.24 -66.03 -18.63
N ALA A 12 21.45 -65.09 -19.16
CA ALA A 12 20.14 -64.60 -18.75
C ALA A 12 19.78 -64.32 -17.26
N LEU A 13 19.41 -63.04 -17.03
CA LEU A 13 18.60 -62.53 -15.91
C LEU A 13 17.19 -63.14 -15.87
N PRO A 14 16.51 -63.02 -14.71
CA PRO A 14 15.20 -62.37 -14.69
C PRO A 14 15.20 -61.13 -13.77
N ALA A 15 14.68 -60.03 -14.31
CA ALA A 15 14.49 -58.76 -13.62
C ALA A 15 13.27 -58.83 -12.69
N ALA A 16 13.47 -58.54 -11.40
CA ALA A 16 12.39 -58.24 -10.47
C ALA A 16 12.17 -56.73 -10.42
N LEU A 17 10.97 -56.29 -10.83
CA LEU A 17 10.51 -54.90 -10.74
C LEU A 17 10.28 -54.53 -9.26
N LEU A 18 11.08 -53.61 -8.73
CA LEU A 18 10.80 -52.87 -7.50
C LEU A 18 10.02 -51.61 -7.85
N MET A 19 8.74 -51.55 -7.47
CA MET A 19 7.93 -50.33 -7.52
C MET A 19 8.42 -49.36 -6.44
N THR A 20 9.22 -48.37 -6.83
CA THR A 20 9.57 -47.22 -6.00
C THR A 20 8.42 -46.22 -5.98
N ALA A 21 7.85 -46.01 -4.80
CA ALA A 21 6.89 -44.93 -4.56
C ALA A 21 7.56 -43.57 -4.81
N CYS A 22 7.07 -42.82 -5.80
CA CYS A 22 7.50 -41.45 -6.05
C CYS A 22 6.98 -40.55 -4.91
N ALA A 23 7.85 -40.22 -3.97
CA ALA A 23 7.61 -39.10 -3.06
C ALA A 23 7.52 -37.82 -3.90
N SER A 24 6.34 -37.23 -3.97
CA SER A 24 6.11 -35.91 -4.55
C SER A 24 6.90 -34.87 -3.75
N ALA A 25 8.02 -34.42 -4.32
CA ALA A 25 8.78 -33.31 -3.79
C ALA A 25 7.88 -32.06 -3.70
N PRO A 26 7.95 -31.27 -2.62
CA PRO A 26 7.23 -30.00 -2.54
C PRO A 26 7.70 -29.10 -3.69
N ALA A 27 6.74 -28.46 -4.37
CA ALA A 27 7.03 -27.47 -5.39
C ALA A 27 8.00 -26.41 -4.82
N PRO A 28 9.00 -25.96 -5.60
CA PRO A 28 9.91 -24.94 -5.12
C PRO A 28 9.11 -23.67 -4.79
N ALA A 29 9.17 -23.25 -3.53
CA ALA A 29 8.71 -21.93 -3.15
C ALA A 29 9.48 -20.91 -4.01
N ALA A 30 8.74 -20.08 -4.77
CA ALA A 30 9.35 -18.97 -5.48
C ALA A 30 10.17 -18.14 -4.48
N ARG A 31 11.48 -18.04 -4.69
CA ARG A 31 12.31 -17.11 -3.93
C ARG A 31 11.67 -15.73 -4.08
N PRO A 32 11.51 -14.94 -3.00
CA PRO A 32 11.22 -13.53 -3.14
C PRO A 32 12.21 -12.95 -4.15
N GLY A 33 11.70 -12.30 -5.20
CA GLY A 33 12.57 -11.58 -6.12
C GLY A 33 13.44 -10.63 -5.29
N ALA A 34 14.71 -10.48 -5.67
CA ALA A 34 15.53 -9.47 -5.03
C ALA A 34 14.86 -8.10 -5.20
N ILE A 35 14.76 -7.34 -4.11
CA ILE A 35 14.26 -5.97 -4.13
C ILE A 35 15.10 -5.15 -5.12
N ASP A 36 14.44 -4.56 -6.12
CA ASP A 36 15.06 -3.68 -7.12
C ASP A 36 14.85 -2.21 -6.77
N ASN A 37 15.92 -1.56 -6.30
CA ASN A 37 15.96 -0.13 -6.01
C ASN A 37 16.59 0.70 -7.15
N SER A 38 16.89 0.10 -8.32
CA SER A 38 17.58 0.76 -9.44
C SER A 38 16.83 1.96 -10.01
N ALA A 39 15.52 2.06 -9.77
CA ALA A 39 14.71 3.18 -10.22
C ALA A 39 14.87 4.45 -9.37
N LEU A 40 15.45 4.38 -8.17
CA LEU A 40 15.51 5.53 -7.25
C LEU A 40 16.27 6.73 -7.83
N GLN A 41 17.37 6.47 -8.53
CA GLN A 41 18.26 7.53 -9.05
C GLN A 41 18.04 7.86 -10.53
N ARG A 42 16.96 7.36 -11.15
CA ARG A 42 16.64 7.68 -12.55
C ARG A 42 16.16 9.13 -12.67
N SER A 43 16.25 9.69 -13.87
CA SER A 43 15.67 11.02 -14.18
C SER A 43 14.14 11.00 -14.12
N ASP A 44 13.54 9.86 -14.46
CA ASP A 44 12.10 9.67 -14.56
C ASP A 44 11.58 8.74 -13.47
N PHE A 45 10.26 8.77 -13.26
CA PHE A 45 9.61 7.82 -12.39
C PHE A 45 9.76 6.38 -12.90
N ARG A 46 9.82 5.43 -11.97
CA ARG A 46 9.62 4.01 -12.26
C ARG A 46 8.26 3.82 -12.96
N ALA A 47 8.20 2.93 -13.94
CA ALA A 47 6.93 2.51 -14.52
C ALA A 47 6.02 1.88 -13.46
N HIS A 48 4.73 2.25 -13.47
CA HIS A 48 3.72 1.66 -12.59
C HIS A 48 3.19 0.36 -13.19
N GLN A 49 3.47 -0.76 -12.53
CA GLN A 49 2.88 -2.05 -12.90
C GLN A 49 1.67 -2.37 -12.04
N ALA A 50 1.90 -2.51 -10.72
CA ALA A 50 0.82 -2.61 -9.75
C ALA A 50 1.31 -2.14 -8.37
N THR A 51 0.43 -1.42 -7.68
CA THR A 51 0.62 -1.02 -6.29
C THR A 51 -0.52 -1.60 -5.48
N TYR A 52 -0.17 -2.22 -4.35
CA TYR A 52 -1.13 -2.79 -3.41
C TYR A 52 -0.99 -2.13 -2.05
N GLY A 53 -2.08 -2.10 -1.31
CA GLY A 53 -2.13 -1.41 -0.02
C GLY A 53 -2.98 -2.11 1.00
N LEU A 54 -2.68 -1.81 2.26
CA LEU A 54 -3.56 -2.07 3.39
C LEU A 54 -4.13 -0.72 3.84
N VAL A 55 -5.46 -0.61 3.93
CA VAL A 55 -6.14 0.66 4.22
C VAL A 55 -7.29 0.45 5.21
N TYR A 56 -7.59 1.46 6.02
CA TYR A 56 -8.89 1.57 6.68
C TYR A 56 -9.88 2.19 5.71
N ARG A 57 -11.01 1.55 5.47
CA ARG A 57 -12.06 2.11 4.63
C ARG A 57 -12.90 3.10 5.44
N LEU A 58 -13.21 4.26 4.87
CA LEU A 58 -14.16 5.17 5.51
C LEU A 58 -15.58 4.55 5.50
N PRO A 59 -16.28 4.55 6.64
CA PRO A 59 -17.65 4.08 6.72
C PRO A 59 -18.64 5.05 6.05
N ALA A 60 -19.87 4.60 5.86
CA ALA A 60 -20.89 5.28 5.06
C ALA A 60 -21.28 6.67 5.60
N ASP A 61 -21.30 6.83 6.92
CA ASP A 61 -21.57 8.08 7.63
C ASP A 61 -20.46 9.11 7.39
N ALA A 62 -19.19 8.70 7.50
CA ALA A 62 -18.05 9.55 7.15
C ALA A 62 -18.07 9.94 5.66
N THR A 63 -18.34 8.99 4.76
CA THR A 63 -18.43 9.30 3.32
C THR A 63 -19.59 10.24 3.00
N ALA A 64 -20.74 10.12 3.68
CA ALA A 64 -21.86 11.03 3.48
C ALA A 64 -21.51 12.49 3.83
N ILE A 65 -20.67 12.72 4.85
CA ILE A 65 -20.17 14.06 5.18
C ILE A 65 -19.26 14.56 4.06
N LEU A 66 -18.32 13.73 3.58
CA LEU A 66 -17.42 14.10 2.48
C LEU A 66 -18.20 14.43 1.20
N ASP A 67 -19.16 13.59 0.82
CA ASP A 67 -19.93 13.74 -0.41
C ASP A 67 -20.81 14.99 -0.39
N SER A 68 -21.40 15.33 0.76
CA SER A 68 -22.32 16.47 0.87
C SER A 68 -21.62 17.81 1.09
N GLN A 69 -20.50 17.84 1.82
CA GLN A 69 -19.89 19.10 2.27
C GLN A 69 -18.51 19.38 1.65
N VAL A 70 -17.78 18.35 1.22
CA VAL A 70 -16.39 18.48 0.75
C VAL A 70 -16.31 18.32 -0.77
N ALA A 71 -16.85 17.23 -1.30
CA ALA A 71 -16.74 16.88 -2.71
C ALA A 71 -17.23 17.98 -3.67
N PRO A 72 -18.36 18.68 -3.42
CA PRO A 72 -18.81 19.74 -4.33
C PRO A 72 -17.82 20.91 -4.42
N VAL A 73 -17.21 21.29 -3.29
CA VAL A 73 -16.24 22.39 -3.21
C VAL A 73 -14.95 22.01 -3.94
N VAL A 74 -14.46 20.80 -3.72
CA VAL A 74 -13.24 20.29 -4.37
C VAL A 74 -13.46 20.16 -5.87
N HIS A 75 -14.57 19.55 -6.29
CA HIS A 75 -14.88 19.34 -7.70
C HIS A 75 -15.03 20.65 -8.46
N GLU A 76 -15.75 21.63 -7.91
CA GLU A 76 -15.86 22.99 -8.46
C GLU A 76 -14.48 23.62 -8.68
N GLN A 77 -13.57 23.51 -7.69
CA GLN A 77 -12.23 24.08 -7.80
C GLN A 77 -11.37 23.37 -8.86
N LEU A 78 -11.40 22.04 -8.90
CA LEU A 78 -10.62 21.28 -9.89
C LEU A 78 -11.02 21.65 -11.32
N LEU A 79 -12.32 21.78 -11.59
CA LEU A 79 -12.81 22.21 -12.90
C LEU A 79 -12.36 23.65 -13.24
N ARG A 80 -12.37 24.58 -12.27
CA ARG A 80 -11.84 25.94 -12.46
C ARG A 80 -10.36 25.95 -12.82
N LEU A 81 -9.57 25.06 -12.21
CA LEU A 81 -8.14 24.89 -12.48
C LEU A 81 -7.86 24.04 -13.73
N LYS A 82 -8.90 23.60 -14.46
CA LYS A 82 -8.80 22.72 -15.63
C LYS A 82 -8.18 21.35 -15.31
N LEU A 83 -8.23 20.92 -14.05
CA LEU A 83 -7.80 19.61 -13.56
C LEU A 83 -8.93 18.57 -13.72
N VAL A 84 -9.35 18.39 -14.98
CA VAL A 84 -10.53 17.55 -15.32
C VAL A 84 -10.26 16.07 -15.05
N ALA A 85 -9.02 15.61 -15.24
CA ALA A 85 -8.67 14.22 -14.93
C ALA A 85 -8.82 13.97 -13.42
N GLU A 86 -8.26 14.84 -12.58
CA GLU A 86 -8.36 14.79 -11.13
C GLU A 86 -9.80 14.85 -10.64
N ALA A 87 -10.63 15.70 -11.25
CA ALA A 87 -12.05 15.83 -10.91
C ALA A 87 -12.86 14.56 -11.16
N ASN A 88 -12.40 13.71 -12.09
CA ASN A 88 -13.03 12.45 -12.47
C ASN A 88 -12.31 11.21 -11.93
N THR A 89 -11.20 11.39 -11.18
CA THR A 89 -10.44 10.28 -10.61
C THR A 89 -11.29 9.54 -9.59
N PHE A 90 -11.59 8.28 -9.88
CA PHE A 90 -12.20 7.40 -8.90
C PHE A 90 -11.22 7.11 -7.75
N ASN A 91 -11.74 7.16 -6.53
CA ASN A 91 -11.05 6.75 -5.32
C ASN A 91 -12.07 6.18 -4.33
N LEU A 92 -11.81 4.98 -3.80
CA LEU A 92 -12.50 4.51 -2.61
C LEU A 92 -12.03 5.34 -1.39
N PRO A 93 -12.88 6.06 -0.64
CA PRO A 93 -12.44 6.84 0.51
C PRO A 93 -11.82 5.96 1.59
N HIS A 94 -10.57 6.25 1.95
CA HIS A 94 -9.76 5.43 2.85
C HIS A 94 -8.70 6.22 3.61
N VAL A 95 -8.15 5.63 4.66
CA VAL A 95 -6.91 6.03 5.33
C VAL A 95 -5.87 4.95 5.10
N THR A 96 -4.72 5.32 4.54
CA THR A 96 -3.65 4.37 4.24
C THR A 96 -3.00 3.84 5.51
N VAL A 97 -2.82 2.52 5.62
CA VAL A 97 -1.86 1.92 6.54
C VAL A 97 -0.51 1.85 5.86
N VAL A 98 -0.37 1.05 4.79
CA VAL A 98 0.90 0.90 4.06
C VAL A 98 0.63 0.58 2.59
N HIS A 99 1.53 1.02 1.72
CA HIS A 99 1.55 0.72 0.29
C HIS A 99 2.84 0.01 -0.09
N ILE A 100 2.75 -0.97 -1.00
CA ILE A 100 3.88 -1.65 -1.60
C ILE A 100 3.71 -1.73 -3.11
N HIS A 101 4.81 -1.64 -3.86
CA HIS A 101 4.81 -1.88 -5.29
C HIS A 101 5.24 -3.33 -5.54
N SER A 102 4.49 -4.04 -6.36
CA SER A 102 4.81 -5.41 -6.76
C SER A 102 4.10 -5.75 -8.07
N ALA A 103 4.86 -6.13 -9.10
CA ALA A 103 4.31 -6.64 -10.34
C ALA A 103 3.64 -8.01 -10.20
N ASP A 104 3.83 -8.70 -9.07
CA ASP A 104 3.28 -10.03 -8.85
C ASP A 104 1.76 -9.96 -8.55
N PRO A 105 0.89 -10.52 -9.40
CA PRO A 105 -0.57 -10.48 -9.22
C PRO A 105 -1.04 -11.29 -8.00
N SER A 106 -0.21 -12.17 -7.44
CA SER A 106 -0.53 -12.90 -6.21
C SER A 106 -0.26 -12.09 -4.93
N THR A 107 0.32 -10.89 -5.05
CA THR A 107 0.68 -10.03 -3.91
C THR A 107 -0.49 -9.79 -2.93
N PRO A 108 -1.74 -9.51 -3.36
CA PRO A 108 -2.85 -9.35 -2.43
C PRO A 108 -3.08 -10.57 -1.53
N ARG A 109 -2.92 -11.78 -2.07
CA ARG A 109 -3.06 -13.03 -1.30
C ARG A 109 -1.89 -13.20 -0.32
N LYS A 110 -0.67 -12.83 -0.73
CA LYS A 110 0.51 -12.83 0.14
C LYS A 110 0.38 -11.81 1.27
N MET A 111 -0.14 -10.62 1.00
CA MET A 111 -0.43 -9.60 2.01
C MET A 111 -1.44 -10.11 3.02
N LEU A 112 -2.51 -10.77 2.56
CA LEU A 112 -3.52 -11.36 3.44
C LEU A 112 -2.91 -12.40 4.39
N ALA A 113 -2.04 -13.27 3.87
CA ALA A 113 -1.33 -14.28 4.65
C ALA A 113 -0.26 -13.70 5.60
N ALA A 114 0.30 -12.55 5.27
CA ALA A 114 1.30 -11.86 6.09
C ALA A 114 0.68 -10.89 7.11
N LEU A 115 -0.65 -10.75 7.17
CA LEU A 115 -1.28 -9.79 8.08
C LEU A 115 -0.86 -10.05 9.53
N PRO A 116 -0.28 -9.05 10.23
CA PRO A 116 0.01 -9.19 11.65
C PRO A 116 -1.30 -9.24 12.45
N ALA A 117 -1.20 -9.39 13.78
CA ALA A 117 -2.36 -9.26 14.66
C ALA A 117 -3.16 -7.98 14.34
N LEU A 118 -4.47 -8.08 14.20
CA LEU A 118 -5.28 -6.92 13.83
C LEU A 118 -5.34 -5.91 14.98
N PRO A 119 -5.48 -4.60 14.69
CA PRO A 119 -5.85 -3.65 15.71
C PRO A 119 -7.30 -3.92 16.17
N PRO A 120 -7.71 -3.39 17.33
CA PRO A 120 -9.13 -3.35 17.67
C PRO A 120 -9.89 -2.49 16.66
N VAL A 121 -11.23 -2.53 16.74
CA VAL A 121 -12.08 -1.51 16.11
C VAL A 121 -11.61 -0.12 16.60
N LEU A 122 -11.35 0.79 15.67
CA LEU A 122 -10.86 2.13 15.99
C LEU A 122 -12.03 3.07 16.15
N GLN A 123 -12.49 3.26 17.38
CA GLN A 123 -13.59 4.16 17.73
C GLN A 123 -13.10 5.61 17.85
N ASP A 124 -14.00 6.57 17.62
CA ASP A 124 -13.74 8.00 17.81
C ASP A 124 -12.51 8.54 17.06
N VAL A 125 -12.24 8.00 15.87
CA VAL A 125 -11.20 8.55 15.00
C VAL A 125 -11.64 9.92 14.51
N HIS A 126 -10.88 10.96 14.87
CA HIS A 126 -11.22 12.34 14.55
C HIS A 126 -10.50 12.79 13.27
N LEU A 127 -11.26 12.95 12.18
CA LEU A 127 -10.77 13.50 10.92
C LEU A 127 -10.91 15.02 10.96
N LYS A 128 -9.79 15.72 10.77
CA LYS A 128 -9.73 17.18 10.88
C LYS A 128 -8.53 17.75 10.13
N ASN A 129 -8.68 19.00 9.72
CA ASN A 129 -7.70 19.82 9.01
C ASN A 129 -7.49 19.34 7.57
N PHE A 130 -7.97 20.15 6.64
CA PHE A 130 -7.67 20.03 5.23
C PHE A 130 -6.35 20.73 4.93
N TYR A 131 -5.49 20.12 4.13
CA TYR A 131 -4.21 20.68 3.72
C TYR A 131 -3.73 20.05 2.41
N THR A 132 -2.81 20.72 1.73
CA THR A 132 -2.16 20.18 0.52
C THR A 132 -0.80 19.58 0.86
N THR A 133 -0.44 18.51 0.15
CA THR A 133 0.84 17.83 0.32
C THR A 133 1.48 17.60 -1.05
N GLU A 134 2.79 17.80 -1.14
CA GLU A 134 3.59 17.39 -2.29
C GLU A 134 4.43 16.17 -1.93
N ALA A 135 4.63 15.23 -2.87
CA ALA A 135 5.40 13.99 -2.64
C ALA A 135 6.79 14.23 -2.05
N ALA A 136 7.45 15.27 -2.53
CA ALA A 136 8.60 15.89 -1.90
C ALA A 136 8.61 17.36 -2.32
N LYS A 137 8.95 18.26 -1.39
CA LYS A 137 8.94 19.70 -1.64
C LYS A 137 9.77 20.05 -2.87
N GLY A 138 9.14 20.67 -3.86
CA GLY A 138 9.78 21.11 -5.11
C GLY A 138 10.02 19.99 -6.14
N ALA A 139 9.37 18.84 -6.00
CA ALA A 139 9.37 17.79 -7.02
C ALA A 139 8.41 18.07 -8.18
N GLY A 140 7.46 18.97 -7.99
CA GLY A 140 6.37 19.35 -8.90
C GLY A 140 5.21 18.35 -8.93
N LYS A 141 5.41 17.06 -8.65
CA LYS A 141 4.36 16.03 -8.65
C LYS A 141 4.85 14.69 -8.06
N PRO A 142 3.92 13.78 -7.66
CA PRO A 142 2.51 14.06 -7.45
C PRO A 142 2.24 14.96 -6.24
N TRP A 143 1.03 15.49 -6.17
CA TRP A 143 0.54 16.27 -5.04
C TRP A 143 -0.91 15.89 -4.71
N TRP A 144 -1.33 16.23 -3.50
CA TRP A 144 -2.61 15.82 -2.93
C TRP A 144 -3.29 16.97 -2.18
N LEU A 145 -4.61 16.87 -2.06
CA LEU A 145 -5.41 17.54 -1.04
C LEU A 145 -5.87 16.48 -0.04
N ASP A 146 -5.51 16.64 1.22
CA ASP A 146 -5.71 15.67 2.27
C ASP A 146 -6.63 16.21 3.37
N LEU A 147 -7.33 15.31 4.05
CA LEU A 147 -8.00 15.48 5.32
C LEU A 147 -7.24 14.69 6.38
N GLY A 148 -6.62 15.38 7.33
CA GLY A 148 -5.80 14.76 8.37
C GLY A 148 -6.61 14.00 9.44
N ILE A 149 -5.88 13.24 10.26
CA ILE A 149 -6.39 12.68 11.52
C ILE A 149 -5.73 13.43 12.69
N VAL A 150 -6.52 13.73 13.72
CA VAL A 150 -6.01 14.33 14.96
C VAL A 150 -5.06 13.34 15.64
N LYS A 151 -3.87 13.82 15.98
CA LYS A 151 -2.74 12.99 16.46
C LYS A 151 -2.78 12.74 17.97
N SER A 152 -3.92 12.24 18.45
CA SER A 152 -4.12 11.97 19.87
C SER A 152 -5.19 10.91 20.12
N GLY A 153 -5.08 10.25 21.27
CA GLY A 153 -6.09 9.34 21.78
C GLY A 153 -5.89 7.89 21.34
N PRO A 154 -6.63 6.95 21.95
CA PRO A 154 -6.38 5.51 21.82
C PRO A 154 -6.43 5.00 20.38
N ALA A 155 -7.36 5.51 19.57
CA ALA A 155 -7.50 5.09 18.18
C ALA A 155 -6.33 5.53 17.30
N TYR A 156 -5.79 6.74 17.51
CA TYR A 156 -4.58 7.20 16.83
C TYR A 156 -3.38 6.35 17.23
N ASP A 157 -3.20 6.08 18.53
CA ASP A 157 -2.07 5.27 19.01
C ASP A 157 -2.13 3.84 18.46
N ALA A 158 -3.31 3.22 18.44
CA ALA A 158 -3.53 1.91 17.84
C ALA A 158 -3.26 1.89 16.32
N MET A 159 -3.62 2.98 15.62
CA MET A 159 -3.32 3.15 14.19
C MET A 159 -1.82 3.22 13.93
N MET A 160 -1.09 3.96 14.77
CA MET A 160 0.37 4.11 14.66
C MET A 160 1.10 2.80 14.98
N ASP A 161 0.70 2.09 16.04
CA ASP A 161 1.26 0.77 16.37
C ASP A 161 1.02 -0.23 15.23
N PHE A 162 -0.22 -0.29 14.72
CA PHE A 162 -0.54 -1.20 13.63
C PHE A 162 0.23 -0.86 12.36
N ASN A 163 0.42 0.42 12.04
CA ASN A 163 1.26 0.85 10.92
C ASN A 163 2.70 0.31 11.05
N THR A 164 3.30 0.35 12.24
CA THR A 164 4.65 -0.19 12.48
C THR A 164 4.71 -1.69 12.18
N ARG A 165 3.75 -2.46 12.70
CA ARG A 165 3.69 -3.92 12.51
C ARG A 165 3.34 -4.31 11.07
N ALA A 166 2.41 -3.59 10.45
CA ALA A 166 2.04 -3.79 9.05
C ALA A 166 3.20 -3.46 8.11
N THR A 167 3.93 -2.37 8.35
CA THR A 167 5.12 -2.03 7.56
C THR A 167 6.15 -3.15 7.60
N ALA A 168 6.46 -3.67 8.79
CA ALA A 168 7.42 -4.78 8.94
C ALA A 168 6.98 -6.04 8.18
N ALA A 169 5.68 -6.34 8.16
CA ALA A 169 5.13 -7.50 7.49
C ALA A 169 4.99 -7.34 5.96
N MET A 170 4.63 -6.15 5.48
CA MET A 170 4.33 -5.91 4.06
C MET A 170 5.56 -5.50 3.25
N ALA A 171 6.51 -4.77 3.84
CA ALA A 171 7.69 -4.29 3.11
C ALA A 171 8.50 -5.40 2.41
N PRO A 172 8.66 -6.63 2.96
CA PRO A 172 9.32 -7.73 2.26
C PRO A 172 8.60 -8.25 1.01
N LEU A 173 7.31 -7.95 0.84
CA LEU A 173 6.50 -8.41 -0.30
C LEU A 173 6.63 -7.51 -1.54
N ARG A 174 7.30 -6.37 -1.42
CA ARG A 174 7.53 -5.45 -2.54
C ARG A 174 8.60 -5.98 -3.48
N ASP A 175 8.51 -5.60 -4.75
CA ASP A 175 9.59 -5.83 -5.71
C ASP A 175 10.58 -4.64 -5.80
N GLY A 176 10.25 -3.50 -5.19
CA GLY A 176 11.08 -2.29 -5.16
C GLY A 176 10.31 -1.10 -4.58
N PRO A 177 10.74 0.15 -4.82
CA PRO A 177 10.09 1.34 -4.29
C PRO A 177 8.78 1.64 -5.03
N LEU A 178 7.87 2.36 -4.36
CA LEU A 178 6.68 2.90 -5.02
C LEU A 178 7.09 3.81 -6.19
N PRO A 179 6.41 3.70 -7.34
CA PRO A 179 6.73 4.53 -8.50
C PRO A 179 6.77 6.03 -8.19
N ARG A 180 5.76 6.54 -7.48
CA ARG A 180 5.64 7.96 -7.13
C ARG A 180 6.74 8.53 -6.23
N VAL A 181 7.56 7.68 -5.58
CA VAL A 181 8.66 8.16 -4.71
C VAL A 181 10.03 8.02 -5.35
N THR A 182 10.10 7.66 -6.64
CA THR A 182 11.34 7.46 -7.38
C THR A 182 11.74 8.71 -8.17
N GLY A 183 12.95 8.69 -8.74
CA GLY A 183 13.47 9.70 -9.65
C GLY A 183 13.32 11.13 -9.14
N PRO A 184 12.51 12.00 -9.78
CA PRO A 184 12.38 13.41 -9.39
C PRO A 184 12.01 13.62 -7.92
N VAL A 185 11.13 12.79 -7.38
CA VAL A 185 10.70 12.88 -5.97
C VAL A 185 11.83 12.41 -5.05
N TYR A 186 12.44 11.26 -5.35
CA TYR A 186 13.56 10.73 -4.57
C TYR A 186 14.72 11.73 -4.51
N ALA A 187 15.05 12.38 -5.62
CA ALA A 187 16.12 13.37 -5.71
C ALA A 187 15.93 14.54 -4.74
N ARG A 188 14.67 14.95 -4.50
CA ARG A 188 14.29 16.06 -3.61
C ARG A 188 14.14 15.67 -2.14
N MET A 189 14.09 14.38 -1.83
CA MET A 189 13.98 13.90 -0.46
C MET A 189 15.27 14.19 0.34
N ASN A 190 15.10 14.43 1.65
CA ASN A 190 16.21 14.43 2.60
C ASN A 190 16.74 12.99 2.83
N ASP A 191 17.89 12.87 3.47
CA ASP A 191 18.58 11.59 3.64
C ASP A 191 17.76 10.57 4.44
N SER A 192 17.01 11.03 5.45
CA SER A 192 16.13 10.17 6.25
C SER A 192 15.02 9.54 5.41
N ALA A 193 14.33 10.36 4.60
CA ALA A 193 13.29 9.87 3.69
C ALA A 193 13.88 8.97 2.60
N LYS A 194 15.06 9.29 2.07
CA LYS A 194 15.78 8.44 1.11
C LYS A 194 16.11 7.07 1.68
N ALA A 195 16.62 7.02 2.91
CA ALA A 195 16.93 5.78 3.60
C ALA A 195 15.68 4.93 3.84
N MET A 196 14.56 5.55 4.20
CA MET A 196 13.27 4.88 4.36
C MET A 196 12.76 4.30 3.04
N VAL A 197 12.81 5.06 1.95
CA VAL A 197 12.41 4.53 0.63
C VAL A 197 13.30 3.34 0.20
N GLN A 198 14.60 3.38 0.48
CA GLN A 198 15.49 2.26 0.19
C GLN A 198 15.15 1.01 1.01
N SER A 199 14.85 1.18 2.30
CA SER A 199 14.59 0.08 3.24
C SER A 199 13.21 -0.55 3.03
N VAL A 200 12.16 0.27 2.96
CA VAL A 200 10.76 -0.19 3.00
C VAL A 200 9.95 0.21 1.77
N GLY A 201 10.55 0.89 0.79
CA GLY A 201 9.95 1.17 -0.51
C GLY A 201 9.12 2.46 -0.59
N VAL A 202 8.92 3.15 0.52
CA VAL A 202 8.14 4.41 0.61
C VAL A 202 8.61 5.21 1.82
N SER A 203 8.37 6.53 1.85
CA SER A 203 8.59 7.38 3.01
C SER A 203 7.26 7.67 3.76
N GLY A 204 7.34 8.25 4.96
CA GLY A 204 6.15 8.66 5.71
C GLY A 204 5.35 7.49 6.30
N ILE A 205 6.04 6.41 6.65
CA ILE A 205 5.49 5.27 7.40
C ILE A 205 6.36 5.00 8.63
N ASN A 206 5.80 4.34 9.63
CA ASN A 206 6.56 3.92 10.80
C ASN A 206 7.42 2.71 10.44
N GLN A 207 8.61 2.63 11.01
CA GLN A 207 9.51 1.50 10.82
C GLN A 207 10.28 1.19 12.10
N VAL A 208 10.76 -0.05 12.21
CA VAL A 208 11.75 -0.42 13.23
C VAL A 208 13.14 -0.33 12.59
N GLN A 209 13.96 0.60 13.08
CA GLN A 209 15.33 0.79 12.63
C GLN A 209 16.27 0.54 13.81
N ALA A 210 17.19 -0.43 13.66
CA ALA A 210 18.12 -0.84 14.72
C ALA A 210 17.43 -1.11 16.07
N GLY A 211 16.28 -1.80 16.04
CA GLY A 211 15.50 -2.15 17.22
C GLY A 211 14.70 -1.00 17.85
N LYS A 212 14.73 0.21 17.27
CA LYS A 212 13.94 1.37 17.73
C LYS A 212 12.84 1.72 16.74
N GLU A 213 11.67 2.05 17.26
CA GLU A 213 10.57 2.57 16.46
C GLU A 213 10.86 4.00 16.01
N VAL A 214 10.75 4.24 14.71
CA VAL A 214 10.78 5.56 14.09
C VAL A 214 9.36 5.87 13.61
N ARG A 215 8.68 6.81 14.27
CA ARG A 215 7.30 7.18 13.95
C ARG A 215 7.27 8.34 12.96
N SER A 216 7.01 8.04 11.69
CA SER A 216 6.89 9.03 10.60
C SER A 216 5.54 8.96 9.88
N HIS A 217 4.67 8.03 10.27
CA HIS A 217 3.35 7.90 9.67
C HIS A 217 2.49 9.12 9.97
N ASN A 218 1.86 9.65 8.92
CA ASN A 218 0.93 10.76 9.00
C ASN A 218 -0.41 10.28 8.43
N PRO A 219 -1.31 9.71 9.23
CA PRO A 219 -2.56 9.17 8.71
C PRO A 219 -3.51 10.28 8.25
N HIS A 220 -4.08 10.10 7.07
CA HIS A 220 -5.00 11.03 6.43
C HIS A 220 -5.89 10.30 5.42
N ASN A 221 -7.01 10.93 5.07
CA ASN A 221 -7.81 10.58 3.90
C ASN A 221 -7.51 11.58 2.78
N THR A 222 -7.04 11.09 1.64
CA THR A 222 -6.77 11.94 0.47
C THR A 222 -8.03 12.12 -0.37
N LEU A 223 -8.29 13.37 -0.75
CA LEU A 223 -9.45 13.83 -1.52
C LEU A 223 -9.11 14.06 -2.99
N VAL A 224 -7.88 14.46 -3.29
CA VAL A 224 -7.39 14.73 -4.64
C VAL A 224 -6.07 14.05 -4.85
N TYR A 225 -5.92 13.38 -6.00
CA TYR A 225 -4.67 12.76 -6.45
C TYR A 225 -4.30 13.38 -7.79
N SER A 226 -3.19 14.12 -7.86
CA SER A 226 -2.80 14.80 -9.09
C SER A 226 -1.37 14.51 -9.51
N GLU A 227 -1.24 14.31 -10.82
CA GLU A 227 0.04 14.21 -11.53
C GLU A 227 0.31 15.46 -12.40
N ALA A 228 -0.59 16.44 -12.36
CA ALA A 228 -0.33 17.76 -12.92
C ALA A 228 0.80 18.44 -12.13
N THR A 229 1.57 19.29 -12.82
CA THR A 229 2.61 20.09 -12.15
C THR A 229 1.98 20.98 -11.10
N PHE A 230 2.49 20.92 -9.87
CA PHE A 230 2.06 21.74 -8.75
C PHE A 230 2.64 23.15 -8.87
N THR A 231 2.08 23.93 -9.79
CA THR A 231 2.50 25.31 -10.01
C THR A 231 2.15 26.17 -8.79
N PRO A 232 2.82 27.33 -8.57
CA PRO A 232 2.47 28.24 -7.49
C PRO A 232 1.00 28.69 -7.52
N GLU A 233 0.40 28.77 -8.71
CA GLU A 233 -1.02 29.10 -8.87
C GLU A 233 -1.91 27.98 -8.34
N ILE A 234 -1.63 26.72 -8.70
CA ILE A 234 -2.39 25.56 -8.21
C ILE A 234 -2.18 25.40 -6.70
N GLU A 235 -0.95 25.52 -6.21
CA GLU A 235 -0.64 25.45 -4.77
C GLU A 235 -1.45 26.47 -3.97
N ARG A 236 -1.44 27.74 -4.39
CA ARG A 236 -2.23 28.79 -3.75
C ARG A 236 -3.73 28.47 -3.80
N ALA A 237 -4.26 28.13 -4.96
CA ALA A 237 -5.70 27.89 -5.13
C ALA A 237 -6.20 26.69 -4.32
N MET A 238 -5.41 25.61 -4.27
CA MET A 238 -5.72 24.44 -3.45
C MET A 238 -5.52 24.71 -1.95
N GLY A 239 -4.57 25.56 -1.57
CA GLY A 239 -4.42 26.06 -0.21
C GLY A 239 -5.62 26.90 0.25
N GLU A 240 -6.12 27.79 -0.60
CA GLU A 240 -7.36 28.55 -0.35
C GLU A 240 -8.58 27.63 -0.23
N THR A 241 -8.62 26.56 -1.04
CA THR A 241 -9.66 25.52 -0.99
C THR A 241 -9.60 24.76 0.33
N ALA A 242 -8.42 24.32 0.77
CA ALA A 242 -8.22 23.70 2.07
C ALA A 242 -8.67 24.64 3.21
N ALA A 243 -8.31 25.93 3.15
CA ALA A 243 -8.75 26.93 4.12
C ALA A 243 -10.29 27.12 4.12
N ARG A 244 -10.93 27.08 2.95
CA ARG A 244 -12.40 27.11 2.82
C ARG A 244 -13.03 25.89 3.47
N LEU A 245 -12.53 24.68 3.19
CA LEU A 245 -13.02 23.45 3.79
C LEU A 245 -12.86 23.45 5.32
N ASN A 246 -11.75 23.98 5.84
CA ASN A 246 -11.53 24.17 7.27
C ASN A 246 -12.54 25.16 7.91
N ARG A 247 -13.13 26.08 7.14
CA ARG A 247 -14.23 26.94 7.63
C ARG A 247 -15.59 26.27 7.56
N ILE A 248 -15.80 25.37 6.59
CA ILE A 248 -17.04 24.59 6.45
C ILE A 248 -17.13 23.53 7.56
N LEU A 249 -16.01 22.85 7.85
CA LEU A 249 -15.91 21.82 8.88
C LEU A 249 -14.83 22.19 9.93
N PRO A 250 -15.03 23.26 10.73
CA PRO A 250 -14.01 23.74 11.69
C PRO A 250 -13.74 22.74 12.81
N GLY A 251 -14.74 21.93 13.13
CA GLY A 251 -14.63 20.83 14.09
C GLY A 251 -14.08 19.55 13.49
N GLY A 252 -14.03 19.40 12.16
CA GLY A 252 -13.91 18.09 11.52
C GLY A 252 -15.11 17.19 11.83
N PHE A 253 -14.91 15.88 11.83
CA PHE A 253 -15.91 14.88 12.25
C PHE A 253 -15.24 13.62 12.81
N THR A 254 -15.96 12.89 13.65
CA THR A 254 -15.50 11.60 14.18
C THR A 254 -16.10 10.44 13.41
N THR A 255 -15.40 9.31 13.39
CA THR A 255 -15.84 8.08 12.73
C THR A 255 -15.31 6.86 13.46
N THR A 256 -15.85 5.68 13.14
CA THR A 256 -15.30 4.39 13.57
C THR A 256 -14.76 3.61 12.38
N PHE A 257 -13.53 3.08 12.48
CA PHE A 257 -13.03 2.10 11.52
C PHE A 257 -13.26 0.68 12.04
N GLU A 258 -14.15 -0.03 11.36
CA GLU A 258 -14.47 -1.42 11.65
C GLU A 258 -13.82 -2.41 10.67
N ASN A 259 -13.23 -1.90 9.58
CA ASN A 259 -12.69 -2.74 8.52
C ASN A 259 -11.32 -2.27 8.07
N LEU A 260 -10.46 -3.24 7.79
CA LEU A 260 -9.29 -3.09 6.94
C LEU A 260 -9.58 -3.68 5.56
N SER A 261 -8.94 -3.13 4.54
CA SER A 261 -9.03 -3.67 3.19
C SER A 261 -7.66 -3.81 2.56
N ILE A 262 -7.46 -4.92 1.83
CA ILE A 262 -6.37 -5.04 0.88
C ILE A 262 -6.87 -4.56 -0.47
N VAL A 263 -6.13 -3.64 -1.06
CA VAL A 263 -6.59 -2.85 -2.21
C VAL A 263 -5.52 -2.76 -3.29
N GLU A 264 -5.95 -2.44 -4.51
CA GLU A 264 -5.09 -2.01 -5.61
C GLU A 264 -5.18 -0.48 -5.76
N LEU A 265 -4.04 0.14 -6.08
CA LEU A 265 -3.92 1.59 -6.18
C LEU A 265 -3.34 2.04 -7.51
N GLY A 266 -3.73 3.24 -7.93
CA GLY A 266 -3.10 3.98 -9.02
C GLY A 266 -1.73 4.56 -8.63
N PHE A 267 -1.02 5.12 -9.60
CA PHE A 267 0.33 5.66 -9.43
C PHE A 267 0.42 6.67 -8.27
N SER A 268 -0.53 7.60 -8.21
CA SER A 268 -0.59 8.65 -7.18
C SER A 268 -1.12 8.15 -5.83
N GLY A 269 -1.64 6.91 -5.76
CA GLY A 269 -2.12 6.28 -4.54
C GLY A 269 -3.65 6.32 -4.35
N ASN A 270 -4.44 6.63 -5.37
CA ASN A 270 -5.90 6.48 -5.30
C ASN A 270 -6.27 4.99 -5.33
N VAL A 271 -7.21 4.57 -4.49
CA VAL A 271 -7.68 3.18 -4.48
C VAL A 271 -8.64 2.95 -5.63
N THR A 272 -8.22 2.09 -6.57
CA THR A 272 -8.97 1.76 -7.78
C THR A 272 -9.84 0.53 -7.59
N ARG A 273 -9.45 -0.38 -6.69
CA ARG A 273 -10.16 -1.63 -6.45
C ARG A 273 -9.96 -2.15 -5.04
N GLU A 274 -11.05 -2.58 -4.41
CA GLU A 274 -11.02 -3.34 -3.16
C GLU A 274 -10.94 -4.85 -3.48
N ILE A 275 -10.00 -5.57 -2.87
CA ILE A 275 -9.76 -6.99 -3.16
C ILE A 275 -10.27 -7.86 -2.02
N TYR A 276 -9.74 -7.62 -0.82
CA TYR A 276 -10.17 -8.32 0.40
C TYR A 276 -10.65 -7.29 1.42
N ARG A 277 -11.72 -7.63 2.14
CA ARG A 277 -12.15 -6.89 3.33
C ARG A 277 -11.99 -7.76 4.56
N ILE A 278 -11.46 -7.17 5.62
CA ILE A 278 -11.17 -7.79 6.90
C ILE A 278 -11.93 -7.03 7.98
N ASN A 279 -12.82 -7.71 8.69
CA ASN A 279 -13.59 -7.14 9.78
C ASN A 279 -12.75 -7.16 11.06
N LEU A 280 -12.57 -6.00 11.71
CA LEU A 280 -11.76 -5.86 12.91
C LEU A 280 -12.41 -6.44 14.16
N LYS A 281 -13.75 -6.56 14.18
CA LYS A 281 -14.52 -7.05 15.32
C LYS A 281 -14.45 -8.56 15.47
N ASP A 282 -14.69 -9.29 14.38
CA ASP A 282 -14.71 -10.77 14.37
C ASP A 282 -13.49 -11.40 13.68
N GLN A 283 -12.60 -10.56 13.12
CA GLN A 283 -11.37 -10.95 12.43
C GLN A 283 -11.56 -11.79 11.17
N THR A 284 -12.80 -11.90 10.68
CA THR A 284 -13.11 -12.60 9.43
C THR A 284 -12.62 -11.79 8.23
N ALA A 285 -12.26 -12.49 7.16
CA ALA A 285 -11.89 -11.88 5.89
C ALA A 285 -12.71 -12.50 4.75
N TYR A 286 -13.02 -11.69 3.74
CA TYR A 286 -13.69 -12.15 2.54
C TYR A 286 -13.16 -11.47 1.29
N GLU A 287 -13.27 -12.16 0.16
CA GLU A 287 -12.99 -11.61 -1.15
C GLU A 287 -14.17 -10.77 -1.63
N VAL A 288 -13.93 -9.50 -1.95
CA VAL A 288 -14.99 -8.53 -2.26
C VAL A 288 -15.71 -8.87 -3.57
N SER A 289 -15.01 -9.47 -4.53
CA SER A 289 -15.54 -9.79 -5.87
C SER A 289 -16.67 -10.83 -5.84
N ASN A 290 -16.63 -11.76 -4.88
CA ASN A 290 -17.51 -12.94 -4.86
C ASN A 290 -18.14 -13.21 -3.48
N GLY A 291 -17.79 -12.43 -2.45
CA GLY A 291 -18.32 -12.55 -1.09
C GLY A 291 -17.86 -13.80 -0.33
N ARG A 292 -16.91 -14.59 -0.86
CA ARG A 292 -16.46 -15.81 -0.21
C ARG A 292 -15.53 -15.50 0.95
N SER A 293 -15.77 -16.17 2.06
CA SER A 293 -14.84 -16.17 3.20
C SER A 293 -13.47 -16.71 2.77
N VAL A 294 -12.42 -16.07 3.25
CA VAL A 294 -11.03 -16.46 3.00
C VAL A 294 -10.27 -16.57 4.32
N GLN A 295 -9.40 -17.56 4.40
CA GLN A 295 -8.48 -17.69 5.54
C GLN A 295 -7.35 -16.67 5.40
N ARG A 296 -7.01 -16.02 6.51
CA ARG A 296 -5.81 -15.18 6.63
C ARG A 296 -4.60 -16.09 6.73
#